data_AF-A0A433XFU0-F1
#
_entry.id   AF-A0A433XFU0-F1
#
_cell.length_a   1.000
_cell.length_b   1.000
_cell.length_c   1.000
_cell.angle_alpha   90.00
_cell.angle_beta   90.00
_cell.angle_gamma   90.00
#
_symmetry.space_group_name_H-M   'P 1'
#
loop_
_entity.id
_entity.type
_entity.pdbx_description
1 polymer ?
#
loop_
_entity_poly.entity_id
_entity_poly.type
_entity_poly.pdbx_seq_one_letter_code
_entity_poly.pdbx_strand_id
1 'polypeptide(L)'
;MSEMSALSDLARFVGQSALSAEDPAIRRRAVAAITTRLQPRARTRGVSELLGAVLALSARTRRMVMPHVEIELDVFAPGGGRAVRIALPRQS
;
A
#
# COMPACT_ATOMS: atom_id res chain seq x y z
N MET A 1 -3.95 -14.49 36.62
CA MET A 1 -4.76 -13.25 36.57
C MET A 1 -4.96 -12.88 35.08
N SER A 2 -5.65 -13.73 34.33
CA SER A 2 -7.10 -13.80 34.00
C SER A 2 -7.51 -12.82 32.89
N GLU A 3 -7.44 -13.29 31.65
CA GLU A 3 -7.99 -12.65 30.44
C GLU A 3 -9.47 -12.24 30.60
N MET A 4 -10.22 -12.94 31.46
CA MET A 4 -11.59 -12.56 31.82
C MET A 4 -11.68 -11.20 32.53
N SER A 5 -10.62 -10.77 33.23
CA SER A 5 -10.55 -9.41 33.81
C SER A 5 -10.45 -8.37 32.69
N ALA A 6 -9.57 -8.58 31.71
CA ALA A 6 -9.39 -7.65 30.59
C ALA A 6 -10.64 -7.53 29.72
N LEU A 7 -11.37 -8.64 29.50
CA LEU A 7 -12.64 -8.61 28.76
C LEU A 7 -13.78 -7.92 29.55
N SER A 8 -13.79 -8.08 30.89
CA SER A 8 -14.74 -7.38 31.77
C SER A 8 -14.46 -5.88 31.83
N ASP A 9 -13.18 -5.49 31.79
CA ASP A 9 -12.76 -4.09 31.72
C ASP A 9 -13.08 -3.47 30.36
N LEU A 10 -12.97 -4.23 29.27
CA LEU A 10 -13.39 -3.81 27.94
C LEU A 10 -14.92 -3.61 27.84
N ALA A 11 -15.70 -4.49 28.48
CA ALA A 11 -17.16 -4.36 28.51
C ALA A 11 -17.63 -3.12 29.30
N ARG A 12 -16.81 -2.63 30.24
CA ARG A 12 -17.04 -1.39 31.00
C ARG A 12 -16.35 -0.18 30.38
N PHE A 13 -15.61 -0.35 29.29
CA PHE A 13 -14.87 0.73 28.67
C PHE A 13 -15.81 1.70 27.96
N VAL A 14 -16.09 2.81 28.64
CA VAL A 14 -16.67 3.99 28.01
C VAL A 14 -15.52 4.73 27.33
N GLY A 15 -15.48 4.70 26.00
CA GLY A 15 -14.46 5.40 25.23
C GLY A 15 -14.49 6.89 25.56
N GLN A 16 -13.50 7.37 26.33
CA GLN A 16 -13.31 8.79 26.68
C GLN A 16 -12.77 9.58 25.47
N SER A 17 -13.39 9.39 24.31
CA SER A 17 -13.04 10.13 23.12
C SER A 17 -13.59 11.54 23.23
N ALA A 18 -12.75 12.54 22.95
CA ALA A 18 -13.18 13.93 22.84
C ALA A 18 -14.25 14.14 21.73
N LEU A 19 -14.45 13.16 20.84
CA LEU A 19 -15.54 13.13 19.87
C LEU A 19 -16.89 12.71 20.48
N SER A 20 -16.86 11.95 21.57
CA SER A 20 -18.04 11.47 22.30
C SER A 20 -18.41 12.38 23.48
N ALA A 21 -17.68 13.49 23.68
CA ALA A 21 -17.97 14.46 24.72
C ALA A 21 -19.38 15.05 24.54
N GLU A 22 -20.13 15.18 25.63
CA GLU A 22 -21.46 15.82 25.62
C GLU A 22 -21.36 17.28 25.19
N ASP A 23 -20.29 17.96 25.61
CA ASP A 23 -20.02 19.35 25.25
C ASP A 23 -19.72 19.51 23.74
N PRO A 24 -20.56 20.27 23.00
CA PRO A 24 -20.34 20.54 21.58
C PRO A 24 -19.04 21.32 21.29
N ALA A 25 -18.52 22.12 22.22
CA ALA A 25 -17.27 22.86 22.03
C ALA A 25 -16.05 21.93 21.99
N ILE A 26 -15.99 20.96 22.90
CA ILE A 26 -14.93 19.94 22.96
C ILE A 26 -14.96 19.09 21.69
N ARG A 27 -16.15 18.65 21.28
CA ARG A 27 -16.34 17.85 20.05
C ARG A 27 -15.91 18.60 18.80
N ARG A 28 -16.30 19.87 18.64
CA ARG A 28 -15.88 20.71 17.50
C ARG A 28 -14.36 20.87 17.45
N ARG A 29 -13.71 21.07 18.61
CA ARG A 29 -12.25 21.19 18.69
C ARG A 29 -11.54 19.89 18.32
N ALA A 30 -12.08 18.74 18.75
CA ALA A 30 -11.55 17.43 18.41
C ALA A 30 -11.67 17.15 16.89
N VAL A 31 -12.83 17.45 16.30
CA VAL A 31 -13.04 17.34 14.84
C VAL A 31 -12.08 18.26 14.08
N ALA A 32 -11.96 19.54 14.49
CA ALA A 32 -11.05 20.49 13.87
C ALA A 32 -9.60 20.00 13.90
N ALA A 33 -9.15 19.46 15.04
CA ALA A 33 -7.81 18.89 15.16
C ALA A 33 -7.57 17.68 14.24
N ILE A 34 -8.57 16.81 14.06
CA ILE A 34 -8.51 15.70 13.11
C ILE A 34 -8.41 16.24 11.68
N THR A 35 -9.27 17.19 11.31
CA THR A 35 -9.26 17.78 9.96
C THR A 35 -7.95 18.49 9.66
N THR A 36 -7.34 19.19 10.61
CA THR A 36 -6.03 19.84 10.43
C THR A 36 -4.89 18.83 10.25
N ARG A 37 -4.98 17.64 10.85
CA ARG A 37 -3.98 16.58 10.69
C ARG A 37 -4.16 15.80 9.38
N LEU A 38 -5.41 15.64 8.94
CA LEU A 38 -5.76 14.99 7.68
C LEU A 38 -5.61 15.92 6.47
N GLN A 39 -5.64 17.24 6.68
CA GLN A 39 -5.30 18.18 5.64
C GLN A 39 -3.91 17.80 5.13
N PRO A 40 -3.78 17.51 3.83
CA PRO A 40 -2.48 17.37 3.22
C PRO A 40 -1.83 18.73 3.45
N ARG A 41 -0.91 18.81 4.42
CA ARG A 41 -0.01 19.95 4.48
C ARG A 41 0.56 20.01 3.08
N ALA A 42 0.31 21.11 2.39
CA ALA A 42 1.04 21.45 1.19
C ALA A 42 2.50 21.67 1.62
N ARG A 43 3.17 20.57 1.99
CA ARG A 43 4.61 20.48 1.89
C ARG A 43 4.83 20.74 0.41
N THR A 44 5.32 21.93 0.13
CA THR A 44 5.94 22.22 -1.15
C THR A 44 6.82 21.02 -1.45
N ARG A 45 6.41 20.20 -2.43
CA ARG A 45 7.15 18.99 -2.76
C ARG A 45 8.55 19.47 -3.11
N GLY A 46 9.52 19.09 -2.29
CA GLY A 46 10.90 19.46 -2.54
C GLY A 46 11.30 18.94 -3.91
N VAL A 47 12.28 19.59 -4.55
CA VAL A 47 12.80 19.14 -5.87
C VAL A 47 13.16 17.65 -5.84
N SER A 48 13.71 17.16 -4.73
CA SER A 48 14.02 15.74 -4.51
C SER A 48 12.79 14.82 -4.57
N GLU A 49 11.64 15.25 -4.07
CA GLU A 49 10.39 14.47 -4.10
C GLU A 49 9.80 14.43 -5.51
N LEU A 50 9.88 15.55 -6.26
CA LEU A 50 9.51 15.60 -7.66
C LEU A 50 10.42 14.73 -8.52
N LEU A 51 11.74 14.76 -8.29
CA LEU A 51 12.70 13.87 -8.94
C LEU A 51 12.39 12.41 -8.64
N GLY A 52 12.06 12.07 -7.38
CA GLY A 52 11.62 10.72 -7.00
C GLY A 52 10.39 10.27 -7.78
N ALA A 53 9.39 11.13 -7.92
CA ALA A 53 8.18 10.84 -8.69
C ALA A 53 8.46 10.65 -10.19
N VAL A 54 9.31 11.49 -10.79
CA VAL A 54 9.70 11.38 -12.21
C VAL A 54 10.49 10.10 -12.46
N LEU A 55 11.42 9.74 -11.58
CA LEU A 55 12.20 8.51 -11.70
C LEU A 55 11.31 7.27 -11.58
N ALA A 56 10.38 7.26 -10.62
CA ALA A 56 9.40 6.18 -10.47
C ALA A 56 8.50 6.06 -11.71
N LEU A 57 8.02 7.19 -12.25
CA LEU A 57 7.20 7.21 -13.45
C LEU A 57 8.00 6.72 -14.68
N SER A 58 9.24 7.18 -14.84
CA SER A 58 10.14 6.78 -15.93
C SER A 58 10.46 5.29 -15.90
N ALA A 59 10.71 4.73 -14.72
CA ALA A 59 10.94 3.30 -14.57
C ALA A 59 9.69 2.49 -14.93
N ARG A 60 8.50 2.98 -14.54
CA ARG A 60 7.22 2.33 -14.87
C ARG A 60 6.91 2.40 -16.35
N THR A 61 7.05 3.56 -16.99
CA THR A 61 6.83 3.71 -18.43
C THR A 61 7.82 2.87 -19.22
N ARG A 62 9.08 2.78 -18.79
CA ARG A 62 10.05 1.85 -19.40
C ARG A 62 9.58 0.41 -19.37
N ARG A 63 8.98 -0.06 -18.26
CA ARG A 63 8.41 -1.42 -18.18
C ARG A 63 7.15 -1.60 -19.02
N MET A 64 6.33 -0.57 -19.17
CA MET A 64 5.12 -0.63 -20.00
C MET A 64 5.39 -0.54 -21.50
N VAL A 65 6.44 0.16 -21.92
CA VAL A 65 6.76 0.41 -23.33
C VAL A 65 7.77 -0.60 -23.87
N MET A 66 8.52 -1.30 -23.00
CA MET A 66 9.43 -2.33 -23.49
C MET A 66 8.64 -3.44 -24.20
N PRO A 67 9.05 -3.81 -25.43
CA PRO A 67 8.41 -4.89 -26.15
C PRO A 67 8.54 -6.19 -25.34
N HIS A 68 7.47 -6.98 -25.35
CA HIS A 68 7.44 -8.27 -24.67
C HIS A 68 8.59 -9.16 -25.18
N VAL A 69 9.35 -9.72 -24.25
CA VAL A 69 10.40 -10.70 -24.57
C VAL A 69 9.77 -12.09 -24.52
N GLU A 70 9.70 -12.74 -25.68
CA GLU A 70 9.33 -14.16 -25.78
C GLU A 70 10.60 -15.00 -25.70
N ILE A 71 10.61 -15.98 -24.79
CA ILE A 71 11.71 -16.93 -24.64
C ILE A 71 11.16 -18.31 -24.97
N GLU A 72 11.67 -18.90 -26.05
CA GLU A 72 11.46 -20.31 -26.36
C GLU A 72 12.65 -21.11 -25.83
N LEU A 73 12.38 -22.04 -24.91
CA LEU A 73 13.39 -22.96 -24.41
C LEU A 73 13.12 -24.37 -24.94
N ASP A 74 14.04 -24.85 -25.77
CA ASP A 74 14.06 -26.22 -26.26
C ASP A 74 15.05 -27.03 -25.43
N VAL A 75 14.53 -28.00 -24.66
CA VAL A 75 15.36 -29.00 -23.99
C VAL A 75 15.42 -30.23 -24.89
N PHE A 76 16.60 -30.81 -25.10
CA PHE A 76 16.77 -32.03 -25.89
C PHE A 76 17.16 -33.20 -24.98
N ALA A 77 16.59 -34.38 -25.24
CA ALA A 77 16.97 -35.62 -24.60
C ALA A 77 18.30 -36.14 -25.18
N PRO A 78 19.02 -37.03 -24.49
CA PRO A 78 20.29 -37.59 -24.97
C PRO A 78 20.21 -38.28 -26.35
N GLY A 79 19.01 -38.70 -26.77
CA GLY A 79 18.73 -39.25 -28.09
C GLY A 79 18.41 -38.21 -29.19
N GLY A 80 18.59 -36.92 -28.92
CA GLY A 80 18.38 -35.83 -29.89
C GLY A 80 16.93 -35.38 -30.09
N GLY A 81 15.96 -36.06 -29.49
CA GLY A 81 14.55 -35.64 -29.49
C GLY A 81 14.30 -34.46 -28.55
N ARG A 82 13.33 -33.59 -28.87
CA ARG A 82 12.90 -32.48 -28.00
C ARG A 82 12.20 -33.04 -26.75
N ALA A 83 12.74 -32.78 -25.57
CA ALA A 83 12.27 -33.25 -24.28
C ALA A 83 11.14 -32.39 -23.70
N VAL A 84 11.24 -31.05 -23.78
CA VAL A 84 10.23 -30.12 -23.26
C VAL A 84 10.22 -28.84 -24.10
N ARG A 85 9.02 -28.30 -24.36
CA ARG A 85 8.80 -26.93 -24.87
C ARG A 85 8.11 -26.11 -23.77
N ILE A 86 8.78 -25.08 -23.27
CA ILE A 86 8.24 -24.20 -22.22
C ILE A 86 7.84 -22.87 -22.85
N ALA A 87 6.56 -22.50 -22.70
CA ALA A 87 6.07 -21.16 -23.02
C ALA A 87 5.81 -20.41 -21.70
N LEU A 88 6.51 -19.30 -21.48
CA LEU A 88 6.33 -18.48 -20.29
C LEU A 88 5.05 -17.62 -20.42
N PRO A 89 4.30 -17.42 -19.31
CA PRO A 89 3.02 -16.72 -19.36
C PRO A 89 3.18 -15.25 -19.74
N ARG A 90 2.34 -14.79 -20.67
CA ARG A 90 2.19 -13.36 -20.98
C ARG A 90 1.44 -12.69 -19.83
N GLN A 91 2.14 -11.90 -19.00
CA GLN A 91 1.45 -11.04 -18.03
C GLN A 91 0.70 -9.96 -18.80
N SER A 92 -0.63 -9.95 -18.64
CA SER A 92 -1.59 -9.03 -19.27
C SER A 92 -1.65 -7.69 -18.54
#